data_AF-A0A1W9N1T2-F1
#
_entry.id   AF-A0A1W9N1T2-F1
#
_cell.length_a   1.000
_cell.length_b   1.000
_cell.length_c   1.000
_cell.angle_alpha   90.00
_cell.angle_beta   90.00
_cell.angle_gamma   90.00
#
_symmetry.space_group_name_H-M   'P 1'
#
loop_
_entity.id
_entity.type
_entity.pdbx_description
1 polymer ?
#
loop_
_entity_poly.entity_id
_entity_poly.type
_entity_poly.pdbx_seq_one_letter_code
_entity_poly.pdbx_strand_id
1 'polypeptide(L)' 'MARRQISEEDIAEVIANPEQTEMVRSGLAVYQSRFKTGNPPKTYLIRVFLDIDRYPPDVVTVYRTSKVEKYWRTEK' A
#
# COMPACT_ATOMS: atom_id res chain seq x y z
N MET A 1 4.58 -11.06 10.36
CA MET A 1 5.04 -9.85 9.65
C MET A 1 6.51 -9.89 9.17
N ALA A 2 7.24 -11.01 9.30
CA ALA A 2 8.68 -11.10 8.98
C ALA A 2 9.06 -11.46 7.51
N ARG A 3 8.12 -11.61 6.57
CA ARG A 3 8.42 -12.16 5.22
C ARG A 3 8.54 -11.14 4.08
N ARG A 4 8.36 -9.83 4.31
CA ARG A 4 8.29 -8.85 3.21
C ARG A 4 9.17 -7.59 3.35
N GLN A 5 9.94 -7.44 4.43
CA GLN A 5 10.76 -6.25 4.68
C GLN A 5 9.94 -4.94 4.56
N ILE A 6 8.79 -4.90 5.24
CA ILE A 6 7.92 -3.73 5.35
C ILE A 6 7.71 -3.54 6.84
N SER A 7 8.06 -2.36 7.36
CA SER A 7 7.89 -2.05 8.78
C SER A 7 6.42 -1.77 9.09
N GLU A 8 6.04 -1.91 10.36
CA GLU A 8 4.70 -1.48 10.80
C GLU A 8 4.52 0.03 10.64
N GLU A 9 5.61 0.79 10.74
CA GLU A 9 5.66 2.23 10.49
C GLU A 9 5.29 2.58 9.04
N ASP A 10 5.88 1.86 8.06
CA ASP A 10 5.55 2.04 6.64
C ASP A 10 4.06 1.73 6.36
N ILE A 11 3.52 0.71 7.04
CA ILE A 11 2.10 0.35 6.92
C ILE A 11 1.22 1.45 7.52
N ALA A 12 1.55 1.92 8.72
CA ALA A 12 0.82 2.98 9.40
C ALA A 12 0.83 4.27 8.57
N GLU A 13 1.96 4.63 7.96
CA GLU A 13 2.08 5.80 7.08
C GLU A 13 1.16 5.68 5.86
N VAL A 14 1.12 4.51 5.20
CA VAL A 14 0.23 4.27 4.05
C VAL A 14 -1.24 4.32 4.45
N ILE A 15 -1.60 3.84 5.65
CA ILE A 15 -2.98 3.86 6.14
C ILE A 15 -3.40 5.29 6.52
N ALA A 16 -2.52 6.05 7.18
CA ALA A 16 -2.80 7.41 7.63
C ALA A 16 -2.81 8.43 6.48
N ASN A 17 -1.88 8.30 5.54
CA ASN A 17 -1.67 9.23 4.43
C ASN A 17 -1.50 8.46 3.10
N PRO A 18 -2.53 7.77 2.59
CA PRO A 18 -2.45 7.08 1.31
C PRO A 18 -2.27 8.09 0.18
N GLU A 19 -1.25 7.93 -0.67
CA GLU A 19 -1.14 8.74 -1.88
C GLU A 19 -2.24 8.40 -2.89
N GLN A 20 -2.70 7.14 -2.90
CA GLN A 20 -3.82 6.71 -3.72
C GLN A 20 -4.62 5.61 -3.00
N THR A 21 -5.94 5.69 -3.11
CA THR A 21 -6.86 4.66 -2.62
C THR A 21 -7.68 4.09 -3.77
N GLU A 22 -7.85 2.77 -3.83
CA GLU A 22 -8.73 2.13 -4.80
C GLU A 22 -9.63 1.10 -4.13
N MET A 23 -10.91 1.08 -4.52
CA MET A 23 -11.81 -0.01 -4.17
C MET A 23 -11.55 -1.20 -5.08
N VAL A 24 -11.09 -2.32 -4.51
CA VAL A 24 -10.81 -3.56 -5.25
C VAL A 24 -12.12 -4.32 -5.49
N ARG A 25 -12.96 -4.38 -4.46
CA ARG A 25 -14.34 -4.89 -4.47
C ARG A 25 -15.06 -4.33 -3.24
N SER A 26 -16.36 -4.57 -3.11
CA SER A 26 -17.10 -4.22 -1.89
C SER A 26 -16.40 -4.77 -0.65
N GLY A 27 -16.20 -3.92 0.36
CA GLY A 27 -15.53 -4.29 1.61
C GLY A 27 -14.01 -4.40 1.56
N LEU A 28 -13.37 -4.32 0.39
CA LEU A 28 -11.91 -4.42 0.26
C LEU A 28 -11.33 -3.23 -0.49
N ALA A 29 -10.62 -2.38 0.24
CA ALA A 29 -9.88 -1.26 -0.31
C ALA A 29 -8.38 -1.57 -0.38
N VAL A 30 -7.68 -0.98 -1.34
CA VAL A 30 -6.21 -0.92 -1.36
C VAL A 30 -5.76 0.52 -1.17
N TYR A 31 -4.97 0.74 -0.14
CA TYR A 31 -4.30 2.00 0.15
C TYR A 31 -2.86 1.82 -0.31
N GLN A 32 -2.35 2.75 -1.10
CA GLN A 32 -1.02 2.62 -1.68
C GLN A 32 -0.28 3.94 -1.71
N SER A 33 1.01 3.86 -1.42
CA SER A 33 1.93 5.01 -1.42
C SER A 33 3.28 4.58 -1.98
N ARG A 34 3.93 5.50 -2.70
CA ARG A 34 5.28 5.34 -3.23
C ARG A 34 6.30 5.71 -2.15
N PHE A 35 7.33 4.89 -2.04
CA PHE A 35 8.45 5.10 -1.15
C PHE A 35 9.75 5.05 -1.96
N LYS A 36 10.80 5.70 -1.46
CA LYS A 36 12.14 5.70 -2.05
C LYS A 36 13.11 5.03 -1.08
N THR A 37 13.78 3.97 -1.51
CA THR A 37 14.77 3.25 -0.68
C THR A 37 15.94 2.78 -1.53
N GLY A 38 17.05 2.48 -0.86
CA GLY A 38 18.30 2.04 -1.47
C GLY A 38 19.22 3.18 -1.91
N ASN A 39 20.43 2.79 -2.30
CA ASN A 39 21.44 3.69 -2.87
C ASN A 39 21.98 3.04 -4.16
N PRO A 40 21.64 3.54 -5.37
CA PRO A 40 20.82 4.72 -5.65
C PRO A 40 19.34 4.52 -5.29
N PRO A 41 18.59 5.62 -5.02
CA PRO A 41 17.20 5.55 -4.58
C PRO A 41 16.32 4.95 -5.68
N LYS A 42 15.64 3.85 -5.35
CA LYS A 42 14.61 3.23 -6.20
C LYS A 42 13.24 3.47 -5.61
N THR A 43 12.30 3.86 -6.46
CA THR A 43 10.89 3.99 -6.08
C THR A 43 10.24 2.61 -6.03
N TYR A 44 9.55 2.32 -4.94
CA TYR A 44 8.69 1.14 -4.77
C TYR A 44 7.31 1.59 -4.31
N LEU A 45 6.31 0.77 -4.61
CA LEU A 45 4.93 0.98 -4.19
C LEU A 45 4.63 -0.02 -3.07
N ILE A 46 4.22 0.50 -1.91
CA ILE A 46 3.62 -0.32 -0.86
C ILE A 46 2.11 -0.33 -1.11
N ARG A 47 1.52 -1.52 -1.07
CA ARG A 47 0.07 -1.72 -1.22
C ARG A 47 -0.45 -2.43 0.02
N VAL A 48 -1.35 -1.77 0.74
CA VAL A 48 -2.02 -2.24 1.96
C VAL A 48 -3.48 -2.51 1.62
N PHE A 49 -3.90 -3.77 1.72
CA PHE A 49 -5.28 -4.19 1.51
C PHE A 49 -6.00 -4.20 2.85
N LEU A 50 -7.09 -3.46 2.93
CA LEU A 50 -7.89 -3.25 4.13
C LEU A 50 -9.28 -3.85 3.93
N ASP A 51 -9.71 -4.70 4.86
CA ASP A 51 -11.12 -5.05 5.03
C ASP A 51 -11.79 -3.89 5.76
N ILE A 52 -12.56 -3.09 5.01
CA ILE A 52 -13.19 -1.86 5.50
C ILE A 52 -14.61 -2.09 6.04
N ASP A 53 -15.12 -3.31 5.96
CA ASP A 53 -16.44 -3.67 6.53
C ASP A 53 -16.36 -3.91 8.05
N ARG A 54 -15.15 -3.80 8.64
CA ARG A 54 -14.86 -3.99 10.06
C ARG A 54 -14.38 -2.69 10.72
N TYR A 55 -14.60 -2.58 12.03
CA TYR A 55 -14.12 -1.45 12.82
C TYR A 55 -13.31 -1.92 14.05
N PRO A 56 -12.00 -1.59 14.13
CA PRO A 56 -11.20 -0.90 13.10
C PRO A 56 -10.98 -1.77 11.85
N PRO A 57 -10.63 -1.18 10.68
CA PRO A 57 -10.34 -1.93 9.47
C PRO A 57 -9.19 -2.93 9.66
N ASP A 58 -9.38 -4.16 9.17
CA ASP A 58 -8.38 -5.22 9.29
C ASP A 58 -7.40 -5.19 8.10
N VAL A 59 -6.10 -5.25 8.37
CA VAL A 59 -5.08 -5.38 7.32
C VAL A 59 -5.05 -6.82 6.80
N VAL A 60 -5.64 -7.05 5.63
CA VAL A 60 -5.74 -8.37 4.99
C VAL A 60 -4.40 -8.81 4.42
N THR A 61 -3.73 -7.91 3.69
CA THR A 61 -2.46 -8.23 3.02
C THR A 61 -1.67 -6.97 2.74
N VAL A 62 -0.37 -7.04 2.96
CA VAL A 62 0.59 -6.01 2.55
C VAL A 62 1.68 -6.62 1.69
N TYR A 63 2.06 -5.92 0.62
CA TYR A 63 3.29 -6.22 -0.11
C TYR A 63 3.87 -4.95 -0.75
N ARG A 64 5.13 -5.07 -1.18
CA ARG A 64 5.84 -4.04 -1.94
C ARG A 64 6.10 -4.50 -3.36
N THR A 65 6.12 -3.57 -4.32
CA THR A 65 6.46 -3.86 -5.72
C THR A 65 7.20 -2.69 -6.36
N SER A 66 8.14 -2.96 -7.26
CA SER A 66 8.79 -1.93 -8.07
C SER A 66 7.96 -1.56 -9.31
N LYS A 67 6.89 -2.30 -9.61
CA LYS A 67 6.04 -2.09 -10.81
C LYS A 67 5.02 -0.97 -10.59
N VAL A 68 5.48 0.23 -10.24
CA VAL A 68 4.60 1.37 -9.91
C VAL A 68 3.61 1.64 -11.05
N GLU A 69 4.10 1.71 -12.29
CA GLU A 69 3.28 2.03 -13.48
C GLU A 69 2.14 1.05 -13.75
N LYS A 70 2.29 -0.22 -13.34
CA LYS A 70 1.23 -1.23 -13.50
C LYS A 70 0.02 -0.95 -12.59
N TYR A 71 0.28 -0.29 -11.47
CA TYR A 71 -0.57 -0.28 -10.29
C TYR A 71 -1.01 1.12 -9.89
N TRP A 72 -0.35 2.14 -10.42
CA TRP A 72 -0.68 3.55 -10.24
C TRP A 72 -1.75 3.93 -11.25
N ARG A 73 -2.85 4.54 -10.80
CA ARG A 73 -3.79 5.16 -11.74
C ARG A 73 -3.21 6.51 -12.14
N THR A 74 -2.73 6.59 -13.37
CA THR A 74 -2.57 7.88 -14.03
C THR A 74 -3.97 8.43 -14.26
N GLU A 75 -4.32 9.54 -13.64
CA GLU A 75 -5.52 10.29 -14.01
C GLU A 75 -5.48 10.50 -15.54
N LYS A 76 -6.56 10.10 -16.22
CA LYS A 76 -6.76 10.37 -17.64
C LYS A 76 -7.58 11.64 -17.79
#